data_AF-A0A9E3W1Z9-F1
#
_entry.id   AF-A0A9E3W1Z9-F1
#
_cell.length_a   1.000
_cell.length_b   1.000
_cell.length_c   1.000
_cell.angle_alpha   90.00
_cell.angle_beta   90.00
_cell.angle_gamma   90.00
#
_symmetry.space_group_name_H-M   'P 1'
#
loop_
_entity.id
_entity.type
_entity.pdbx_description
1 polymer ?
#
loop_
_entity_poly.entity_id
_entity_poly.type
_entity_poly.pdbx_seq_one_letter_code
_entity_poly.pdbx_strand_id
1 'polypeptide(L)'
;MDFKTLYANTSEALKASFLDVIINNDSSLQEKFAAFVEQEKAPPESLNQLGFIETVIDIKSIFQESFEMVDPGEPDWDSFSAPRGGYIEEWEVYQMASEQEFQEVFEDFISYAMDSIIAQQPDILLAQLVGMYEAARDANVPDEYDSFDDVNDYLLSEFTYYIKTLVEKLRLSAPTDNSIEAAFDLVFGYWRANYAQKLSEITYFEPVLIGLAGKAKNTGQLLEIVKAQNIEPKLLPELTMLLLKSSGSETDWLQSALQLYRDNEAVARELLRYYHENDQTAFVKIAHEILPTDPRSWGQFLGPYVSPQLDKDLFVRVFVELTIYKRELDYYQKVKPYLDEAGYNSLLELLYHDKPFTAQIFAADGRYADIKALVEMDASRSNFSRLITPLLRVYQDYSLHKIKTMVAKTLQNERGRHVYEDVARWLLLTKRIPGFEHEAAVLIKNTFNYKPTLPALRDEMKKMGVVG
;
A
#
# COMPACT_ATOMS: atom_id res chain seq x y z
N MET A 1 -7.68 -14.28 24.76
CA MET A 1 -8.92 -13.49 24.87
C MET A 1 -8.71 -12.23 24.06
N ASP A 2 -9.63 -11.93 23.14
CA ASP A 2 -9.60 -10.67 22.40
C ASP A 2 -10.10 -9.54 23.31
N PHE A 3 -9.29 -8.49 23.45
CA PHE A 3 -9.62 -7.33 24.27
C PHE A 3 -10.88 -6.62 23.77
N LYS A 4 -11.10 -6.52 22.45
CA LYS A 4 -12.29 -5.86 21.89
C LYS A 4 -13.57 -6.58 22.31
N THR A 5 -13.58 -7.90 22.19
CA THR A 5 -14.70 -8.75 22.61
C THR A 5 -14.94 -8.67 24.12
N LEU A 6 -13.88 -8.65 24.94
CA LEU A 6 -13.99 -8.50 26.39
C LEU A 6 -14.57 -7.13 26.77
N TYR A 7 -14.01 -6.05 26.21
CA TYR A 7 -14.41 -4.68 26.49
C TYR A 7 -15.84 -4.40 26.04
N ALA A 8 -16.24 -4.84 24.83
CA ALA A 8 -17.60 -4.64 24.33
C ALA A 8 -18.67 -5.32 25.20
N ASN A 9 -18.37 -6.50 25.74
CA ASN A 9 -19.29 -7.27 26.59
C ASN A 9 -19.20 -6.90 28.09
N THR A 10 -18.31 -5.97 28.45
CA THR A 10 -18.19 -5.49 29.82
C THR A 10 -19.23 -4.40 30.08
N SER A 11 -19.85 -4.41 31.26
CA SER A 11 -20.84 -3.39 31.62
C SER A 11 -20.21 -2.00 31.73
N GLU A 12 -20.97 -0.96 31.37
CA GLU A 12 -20.53 0.43 31.48
C GLU A 12 -20.10 0.80 32.91
N ALA A 13 -20.78 0.25 33.92
CA ALA A 13 -20.40 0.45 35.32
C ALA A 13 -18.99 -0.08 35.64
N LEU A 14 -18.60 -1.24 35.09
CA LEU A 14 -17.28 -1.81 35.32
C LEU A 14 -16.20 -1.04 34.55
N LYS A 15 -16.50 -0.61 33.31
CA LYS A 15 -15.62 0.27 32.51
C LYS A 15 -15.37 1.59 33.23
N ALA A 16 -16.43 2.22 33.73
CA ALA A 16 -16.35 3.46 34.51
C ALA A 16 -15.53 3.26 35.79
N SER A 17 -15.78 2.18 36.55
CA SER A 17 -15.00 1.89 37.77
C SER A 17 -13.50 1.68 37.49
N PHE A 18 -13.17 1.09 36.34
CA PHE A 18 -11.78 0.90 35.93
C PHE A 18 -11.13 2.22 35.50
N LEU A 19 -11.86 3.06 34.74
CA LEU A 19 -11.44 4.42 34.41
C LEU A 19 -11.23 5.27 35.66
N ASP A 20 -12.13 5.19 36.64
CA ASP A 20 -11.98 5.88 37.93
C ASP A 20 -10.69 5.46 38.64
N VAL A 21 -10.36 4.17 38.65
CA VAL A 21 -9.11 3.69 39.24
C VAL A 21 -7.90 4.23 38.48
N ILE A 22 -7.93 4.25 37.15
CA ILE A 22 -6.82 4.76 36.35
C ILE A 22 -6.64 6.28 36.57
N ILE A 23 -7.70 7.05 36.39
CA ILE A 23 -7.66 8.52 36.49
C ILE A 23 -7.22 8.91 37.91
N ASN A 24 -7.77 8.30 38.96
CA ASN A 24 -7.38 8.65 40.34
C ASN A 24 -5.93 8.30 40.71
N ASN A 25 -5.23 7.47 39.91
CA ASN A 25 -3.84 7.08 40.16
C ASN A 25 -2.83 7.68 39.17
N ASP A 26 -3.28 8.49 38.21
CA ASP A 26 -2.42 9.13 37.20
C ASP A 26 -2.70 10.63 37.13
N SER A 27 -1.75 11.44 37.59
CA SER A 27 -1.90 12.91 37.63
C SER A 27 -2.02 13.54 36.24
N SER A 28 -1.40 12.96 35.21
CA SER A 28 -1.53 13.45 33.84
C SER A 28 -2.95 13.22 33.31
N LEU A 29 -3.56 12.08 33.64
CA LEU A 29 -4.95 11.81 33.28
C LEU A 29 -5.95 12.66 34.08
N GLN A 30 -5.63 13.00 35.33
CA GLN A 30 -6.44 13.95 36.12
C GLN A 30 -6.45 15.34 35.50
N GLU A 31 -5.28 15.85 35.09
CA GLU A 31 -5.17 17.14 34.41
C GLU A 31 -5.91 17.13 33.07
N LYS A 32 -5.76 16.06 32.26
CA LYS A 32 -6.48 15.91 30.99
C LYS A 32 -7.99 15.79 31.20
N PHE A 33 -8.44 15.05 32.21
CA PHE A 33 -9.86 14.93 32.53
C PHE A 33 -10.44 16.27 33.04
N ALA A 34 -9.70 16.99 33.88
CA ALA A 34 -10.11 18.32 34.35
C ALA A 34 -10.20 19.31 33.18
N ALA A 35 -9.22 19.32 32.29
CA ALA A 35 -9.24 20.14 31.07
C ALA A 35 -10.45 19.78 30.17
N PHE A 36 -10.73 18.49 29.99
CA PHE A 36 -11.90 18.01 29.24
C PHE A 36 -13.22 18.50 29.85
N VAL A 37 -13.38 18.39 31.18
CA VAL A 37 -14.60 18.83 31.88
C VAL A 37 -14.78 20.35 31.85
N GLU A 38 -13.69 21.12 31.96
CA GLU A 38 -13.74 22.58 31.84
C GLU A 38 -14.04 23.02 30.40
N GLN A 39 -13.51 22.33 29.38
CA GLN A 39 -13.86 22.54 27.98
C GLN A 39 -15.32 22.17 27.63
N GLU A 40 -15.93 21.22 28.32
CA GLU A 40 -17.34 20.89 28.13
C GLU A 40 -18.28 21.95 28.75
N LYS A 41 -17.80 22.67 29.76
CA LYS A 41 -18.55 23.72 30.48
C LYS A 41 -18.35 25.13 29.92
N ALA A 42 -17.17 25.44 29.43
CA ALA A 42 -16.90 26.67 28.70
C ALA A 42 -17.30 26.48 27.23
N PRO A 43 -17.99 27.43 26.59
CA PRO A 43 -18.00 27.43 25.14
C PRO A 43 -16.53 27.49 24.71
N PRO A 44 -16.03 26.55 23.89
CA PRO A 44 -14.67 26.68 23.38
C PRO A 44 -14.56 28.07 22.76
N GLU A 45 -13.52 28.82 23.12
CA GLU A 45 -13.13 30.00 22.33
C GLU A 45 -12.67 29.46 20.99
N SER A 46 -13.64 29.16 20.13
CA SER A 46 -13.39 28.82 18.74
C SER A 46 -12.80 30.06 18.10
N LEU A 47 -11.78 29.85 17.27
CA LEU A 47 -11.26 30.90 16.42
C LEU A 47 -12.41 31.54 15.65
N ASN A 48 -12.40 32.87 15.60
CA ASN A 48 -13.17 33.55 14.56
C ASN A 48 -12.37 33.52 13.25
N GLN A 49 -12.98 33.97 12.15
CA GLN A 49 -12.32 33.96 10.84
C GLN A 49 -10.96 34.68 10.84
N LEU A 50 -10.85 35.78 11.61
CA LEU A 50 -9.62 36.56 11.68
C LEU A 50 -8.51 35.81 12.42
N GLY A 51 -8.83 35.20 13.57
CA GLY A 51 -7.88 34.36 14.31
C GLY A 51 -7.45 33.11 13.53
N PHE A 52 -8.34 32.53 12.72
CA PHE A 52 -7.98 31.44 11.80
C PHE A 52 -6.96 31.92 10.76
N ILE A 53 -7.20 33.06 10.12
CA ILE A 53 -6.28 33.64 9.12
C ILE A 53 -4.93 34.00 9.76
N GLU A 54 -4.93 34.61 10.95
CA GLU A 54 -3.70 34.97 11.67
C GLU A 54 -2.87 33.71 11.96
N THR A 55 -3.50 32.65 12.46
CA THR A 55 -2.82 31.36 12.73
C THR A 55 -2.23 30.77 11.45
N VAL A 56 -2.95 30.82 10.33
CA VAL A 56 -2.43 30.35 9.02
C VAL A 56 -1.19 31.14 8.62
N ILE A 57 -1.23 32.47 8.73
CA ILE A 57 -0.11 33.35 8.35
C ILE A 57 1.11 33.09 9.24
N ASP A 58 0.91 32.98 10.54
CA ASP A 58 2.00 32.76 11.50
C ASP A 58 2.69 31.42 11.23
N ILE A 59 1.92 30.35 11.09
CA ILE A 59 2.44 29.01 10.81
C ILE A 59 3.13 28.97 9.44
N LYS A 60 2.53 29.57 8.41
CA LYS A 60 3.15 29.68 7.09
C LYS A 60 4.52 30.36 7.21
N SER A 61 4.60 31.51 7.88
CA SER A 61 5.84 32.26 8.00
C SER A 61 6.94 31.45 8.69
N ILE A 62 6.61 30.76 9.78
CA ILE A 62 7.58 29.97 10.56
C ILE A 62 8.15 28.84 9.69
N PHE A 63 7.29 28.01 9.10
CA PHE A 63 7.74 26.82 8.39
C PHE A 63 8.27 27.12 6.99
N GLN A 64 7.79 28.19 6.33
CA GLN A 64 8.38 28.63 5.08
C GLN A 64 9.83 29.08 5.29
N GLU A 65 10.09 29.86 6.34
CA GLU A 65 11.46 30.24 6.70
C GLU A 65 12.32 29.00 7.03
N SER A 66 11.79 28.03 7.76
CA SER A 66 12.51 26.78 8.04
C SER A 66 12.82 25.95 6.79
N PHE A 67 11.89 25.87 5.83
CA PHE A 67 12.16 25.19 4.56
C PHE A 67 13.19 25.93 3.71
N GLU A 68 13.13 27.26 3.66
CA GLU A 68 14.06 28.10 2.91
C GLU A 68 15.46 28.17 3.55
N MET A 69 15.63 27.70 4.78
CA MET A 69 16.93 27.52 5.43
C MET A 69 17.65 26.23 5.02
N VAL A 70 16.93 25.24 4.50
CA VAL A 70 17.56 24.03 3.97
C VAL A 70 18.30 24.40 2.68
N ASP A 71 19.59 24.06 2.61
CA ASP A 71 20.42 24.27 1.43
C ASP A 71 20.75 22.93 0.79
N PRO A 72 20.00 22.49 -0.25
CA PRO A 72 20.31 21.25 -0.95
C PRO A 72 21.71 21.17 -1.54
N GLY A 73 22.37 22.31 -1.76
CA GLY A 73 23.74 22.37 -2.25
C GLY A 73 24.82 22.31 -1.19
N GLU A 74 24.48 22.54 0.08
CA GLU A 74 25.37 22.40 1.23
C GLU A 74 24.59 21.87 2.45
N PRO A 75 24.10 20.62 2.38
CA PRO A 75 23.33 20.05 3.49
C PRO A 75 24.21 19.82 4.73
N ASP A 76 23.58 19.67 5.88
CA ASP A 76 24.24 19.40 7.16
C ASP A 76 24.85 18.00 7.19
N TRP A 77 26.09 17.91 6.69
CA TRP A 77 26.87 16.68 6.65
C TRP A 77 27.18 16.10 8.04
N ASP A 78 27.15 16.91 9.10
CA ASP A 78 27.42 16.43 10.46
C ASP A 78 26.22 15.66 11.03
N SER A 79 25.00 15.99 10.58
CA SER A 79 23.76 15.34 10.97
C SER A 79 23.35 14.19 10.03
N PHE A 80 23.89 14.16 8.82
CA PHE A 80 23.56 13.13 7.81
C PHE A 80 23.88 11.69 8.25
N SER A 81 22.89 10.81 8.13
CA SER A 81 23.05 9.37 8.31
C SER A 81 22.62 8.57 7.08
N ALA A 82 23.56 7.88 6.43
CA ALA A 82 23.23 7.07 5.25
C ALA A 82 22.36 5.86 5.62
N PRO A 83 21.18 5.66 4.98
CA PRO A 83 20.24 4.58 5.33
C PRO A 83 20.75 3.18 4.95
N ARG A 84 21.78 3.11 4.08
CA ARG A 84 22.40 1.86 3.64
C ARG A 84 23.92 2.01 3.52
N GLY A 85 24.64 0.94 3.82
CA GLY A 85 26.06 0.84 3.55
C GLY A 85 26.33 0.52 2.08
N GLY A 86 27.32 1.15 1.47
CA GLY A 86 27.71 0.93 0.08
C GLY A 86 28.15 2.21 -0.61
N TYR A 87 28.42 2.12 -1.92
CA TYR A 87 28.54 3.30 -2.76
C TYR A 87 27.13 3.85 -3.03
N ILE A 88 26.97 5.15 -2.87
CA ILE A 88 25.78 5.93 -3.19
C ILE A 88 26.26 7.01 -4.16
N GLU A 89 25.49 7.28 -5.22
CA GLU A 89 25.87 8.34 -6.17
C GLU A 89 25.86 9.69 -5.48
N GLU A 90 26.73 10.62 -5.92
CA GLU A 90 26.94 11.90 -5.22
C GLU A 90 25.63 12.69 -5.10
N TRP A 91 24.91 12.91 -6.20
CA TRP A 91 23.61 13.59 -6.20
C TRP A 91 22.58 12.90 -5.28
N GLU A 92 22.59 11.58 -5.20
CA GLU A 92 21.70 10.80 -4.31
C GLU A 92 22.06 11.03 -2.84
N VAL A 93 23.33 11.29 -2.52
CA VAL A 93 23.77 11.65 -1.16
C VAL A 93 23.32 13.06 -0.77
N TYR A 94 23.42 14.05 -1.66
CA TYR A 94 22.90 15.40 -1.40
C TYR A 94 21.39 15.37 -1.18
N GLN A 95 20.66 14.72 -2.10
CA GLN A 95 19.21 14.53 -1.96
C GLN A 95 18.86 13.88 -0.61
N MET A 96 19.48 12.75 -0.26
CA MET A 96 19.20 12.05 1.00
C MET A 96 19.51 12.88 2.26
N ALA A 97 20.50 13.76 2.21
CA ALA A 97 20.83 14.63 3.32
C ALA A 97 19.80 15.75 3.48
N SER A 98 19.42 16.41 2.38
CA SER A 98 18.37 17.43 2.39
C SER A 98 16.99 16.86 2.76
N GLU A 99 16.68 15.63 2.33
CA GLU A 99 15.48 14.92 2.77
C GLU A 99 15.43 14.74 4.30
N GLN A 100 16.57 14.52 4.97
CA GLN A 100 16.63 14.43 6.44
C GLN A 100 16.38 15.79 7.11
N GLU A 101 16.96 16.87 6.58
CA GLU A 101 16.70 18.21 7.10
C GLU A 101 15.24 18.63 6.94
N PHE A 102 14.63 18.35 5.78
CA PHE A 102 13.20 18.57 5.59
C PHE A 102 12.35 17.74 6.55
N GLN A 103 12.74 16.48 6.81
CA GLN A 103 12.05 15.64 7.80
C GLN A 103 12.08 16.27 9.19
N GLU A 104 13.20 16.85 9.63
CA GLU A 104 13.28 17.55 10.92
C GLU A 104 12.29 18.72 11.01
N VAL A 105 12.15 19.52 9.95
CA VAL A 105 11.16 20.60 9.87
C VAL A 105 9.72 20.06 10.03
N PHE A 106 9.40 18.93 9.39
CA PHE A 106 8.11 18.28 9.56
C PHE A 106 7.90 17.67 10.95
N GLU A 107 8.94 17.10 11.58
CA GLU A 107 8.87 16.57 12.94
C GLU A 107 8.57 17.68 13.96
N ASP A 108 9.16 18.85 13.77
CA ASP A 108 8.83 20.05 14.55
C ASP A 108 7.37 20.43 14.34
N PHE A 109 6.89 20.50 13.09
CA PHE A 109 5.47 20.78 12.79
C PHE A 109 4.51 19.79 13.46
N ILE A 110 4.82 18.48 13.44
CA ILE A 110 4.00 17.47 14.10
C ILE A 110 3.84 17.79 15.58
N SER A 111 4.89 18.26 16.24
CA SER A 111 4.82 18.62 17.66
C SER A 111 3.79 19.73 17.91
N TYR A 112 3.78 20.78 17.07
CA TYR A 112 2.76 21.84 17.14
C TYR A 112 1.35 21.33 16.87
N ALA A 113 1.18 20.49 15.85
CA ALA A 113 -0.13 19.92 15.51
C ALA A 113 -0.64 18.96 16.59
N MET A 114 0.27 18.22 17.24
CA MET A 114 -0.04 17.33 18.35
C MET A 114 -0.57 18.07 19.56
N ASP A 115 -0.03 19.25 19.87
CA ASP A 115 -0.53 20.09 20.95
C ASP A 115 -1.99 20.48 20.71
N SER A 116 -2.36 20.86 19.48
CA SER A 116 -3.74 21.17 19.10
C SER A 116 -4.68 19.95 19.21
N ILE A 117 -4.20 18.76 18.84
CA ILE A 117 -4.94 17.50 19.00
C ILE A 117 -5.18 17.20 20.49
N ILE A 118 -4.16 17.35 21.33
CA ILE A 118 -4.23 17.12 22.79
C ILE A 118 -5.17 18.15 23.44
N ALA A 119 -5.07 19.41 23.01
CA ALA A 119 -5.93 20.51 23.45
C ALA A 119 -7.35 20.42 22.87
N GLN A 120 -7.64 19.48 21.97
CA GLN A 120 -8.97 19.29 21.35
C GLN A 120 -9.47 20.54 20.60
N GLN A 121 -8.55 21.24 19.93
CA GLN A 121 -8.79 22.47 19.16
C GLN A 121 -8.69 22.18 17.65
N PRO A 122 -9.76 21.61 17.05
CA PRO A 122 -9.74 21.22 15.64
C PRO A 122 -9.62 22.41 14.67
N ASP A 123 -10.12 23.58 15.06
CA ASP A 123 -10.00 24.83 14.32
C ASP A 123 -8.54 25.31 14.23
N ILE A 124 -7.82 25.33 15.35
CA ILE A 124 -6.37 25.64 15.37
C ILE A 124 -5.59 24.59 14.58
N LEU A 125 -5.90 23.30 14.75
CA LEU A 125 -5.27 22.22 13.98
C LEU A 125 -5.43 22.43 12.46
N LEU A 126 -6.63 22.73 11.99
CA LEU A 126 -6.86 22.98 10.57
C LEU A 126 -6.15 24.23 10.09
N ALA A 127 -6.10 25.31 10.88
CA ALA A 127 -5.34 26.50 10.53
C ALA A 127 -3.83 26.22 10.41
N GLN A 128 -3.26 25.44 11.35
CA GLN A 128 -1.87 25.01 11.31
C GLN A 128 -1.58 24.17 10.06
N LEU A 129 -2.44 23.21 9.74
CA LEU A 129 -2.29 22.38 8.54
C LEU A 129 -2.35 23.22 7.26
N VAL A 130 -3.25 24.21 7.19
CA VAL A 130 -3.33 25.12 6.04
C VAL A 130 -2.06 25.97 5.93
N GLY A 131 -1.57 26.52 7.05
CA GLY A 131 -0.32 27.29 7.06
C GLY A 131 0.89 26.45 6.60
N MET A 132 0.98 25.21 7.06
CA MET A 132 2.04 24.28 6.67
C MET A 132 1.97 23.89 5.19
N TYR A 133 0.76 23.65 4.69
CA TYR A 133 0.53 23.41 3.26
C TYR A 133 0.99 24.60 2.41
N GLU A 134 0.65 25.82 2.82
CA GLU A 134 1.08 27.02 2.11
C GLU A 134 2.58 27.25 2.19
N ALA A 135 3.21 26.95 3.33
CA ALA A 135 4.66 26.99 3.47
C ALA A 135 5.33 26.00 2.50
N ALA A 136 4.89 24.74 2.48
CA ALA A 136 5.44 23.72 1.59
C ALA A 136 5.27 24.08 0.10
N ARG A 137 4.13 24.65 -0.28
CA ARG A 137 3.83 25.04 -1.67
C ARG A 137 4.59 26.29 -2.12
N ASP A 138 4.77 27.26 -1.24
CA ASP A 138 5.28 28.59 -1.60
C ASP A 138 6.77 28.78 -1.19
N ALA A 139 7.40 27.79 -0.54
CA ALA A 139 8.81 27.83 -0.16
C ALA A 139 9.72 27.98 -1.38
N ASN A 140 10.63 28.95 -1.31
CA ASN A 140 11.62 29.19 -2.35
C ASN A 140 12.98 28.61 -1.96
N VAL A 141 13.14 27.30 -2.18
CA VAL A 141 14.39 26.57 -1.89
C VAL A 141 15.26 26.49 -3.15
N PRO A 142 16.44 27.13 -3.18
CA PRO A 142 17.36 26.99 -4.30
C PRO A 142 17.99 25.59 -4.29
N ASP A 143 17.86 24.84 -5.38
CA ASP A 143 18.53 23.55 -5.57
C ASP A 143 19.52 23.65 -6.74
N GLU A 144 20.74 24.12 -6.46
CA GLU A 144 21.75 24.36 -7.50
C GLU A 144 22.25 23.08 -8.18
N TYR A 145 22.02 21.92 -7.57
CA TYR A 145 22.50 20.63 -8.05
C TYR A 145 21.41 19.77 -8.70
N ASP A 146 20.19 20.31 -8.83
CA ASP A 146 19.02 19.58 -9.34
C ASP A 146 18.85 18.23 -8.61
N SER A 147 19.03 18.24 -7.28
CA SER A 147 18.87 17.06 -6.40
C SER A 147 17.41 16.59 -6.35
N PHE A 148 16.47 17.51 -6.56
CA PHE A 148 15.04 17.28 -6.66
C PHE A 148 14.53 17.72 -8.04
N ASP A 149 13.58 16.97 -8.60
CA ASP A 149 12.88 17.40 -9.83
C ASP A 149 12.09 18.70 -9.57
N ASP A 150 11.42 18.79 -8.41
CA ASP A 150 10.77 19.98 -7.86
C ASP A 150 10.69 19.82 -6.32
N VAL A 151 11.27 20.77 -5.59
CA VAL A 151 11.33 20.73 -4.12
C VAL A 151 9.93 20.88 -3.51
N ASN A 152 9.07 21.74 -4.07
CA ASN A 152 7.73 21.96 -3.54
C ASN A 152 6.84 20.72 -3.74
N ASP A 153 6.97 20.00 -4.86
CA ASP A 153 6.29 18.72 -5.07
C ASP A 153 6.76 17.67 -4.04
N TYR A 154 8.06 17.61 -3.75
CA TYR A 154 8.60 16.77 -2.67
C TYR A 154 7.99 17.15 -1.31
N LEU A 155 8.02 18.43 -0.92
CA LEU A 155 7.46 18.90 0.35
C LEU A 155 5.95 18.62 0.47
N LEU A 156 5.17 18.78 -0.61
CA LEU A 156 3.74 18.44 -0.62
C LEU A 156 3.49 16.93 -0.48
N SER A 157 4.40 16.11 -1.01
CA SER A 157 4.34 14.65 -0.82
C SER A 157 4.61 14.25 0.64
N GLU A 158 5.59 14.89 1.28
CA GLU A 158 5.90 14.71 2.71
C GLU A 158 4.76 15.23 3.59
N PHE A 159 4.20 16.40 3.30
CA PHE A 159 3.02 16.92 3.98
C PHE A 159 1.86 15.91 3.97
N THR A 160 1.61 15.28 2.83
CA THR A 160 0.58 14.23 2.68
C THR A 160 0.91 12.99 3.51
N TYR A 161 2.19 12.62 3.62
CA TYR A 161 2.63 11.53 4.49
C TYR A 161 2.38 11.86 5.97
N TYR A 162 2.77 13.05 6.43
CA TYR A 162 2.61 13.47 7.82
C TYR A 162 1.16 13.71 8.23
N ILE A 163 0.29 14.14 7.31
CA ILE A 163 -1.16 14.18 7.54
C ILE A 163 -1.68 12.81 7.98
N LYS A 164 -1.22 11.71 7.36
CA LYS A 164 -1.67 10.35 7.74
C LYS A 164 -1.28 10.03 9.19
N THR A 165 -0.07 10.42 9.59
CA THR A 165 0.40 10.28 10.99
C THR A 165 -0.50 11.05 11.94
N LEU A 166 -0.85 12.31 11.64
CA LEU A 166 -1.74 13.12 12.47
C LEU A 166 -3.15 12.55 12.55
N VAL A 167 -3.70 12.01 11.44
CA VAL A 167 -5.00 11.34 11.43
C VAL A 167 -5.04 10.16 12.39
N GLU A 168 -3.97 9.38 12.50
CA GLU A 168 -3.89 8.29 13.48
C GLU A 168 -3.95 8.80 14.92
N LYS A 169 -3.29 9.93 15.21
CA LYS A 169 -3.27 10.56 16.54
C LYS A 169 -4.61 11.21 16.87
N LEU A 170 -5.27 11.81 15.88
CA LEU A 170 -6.61 12.38 16.00
C LEU A 170 -7.65 11.35 16.42
N ARG A 171 -7.43 10.05 16.15
CA ARG A 171 -8.31 8.98 16.67
C ARG A 171 -8.36 8.95 18.20
N LEU A 172 -7.37 9.50 18.89
CA LEU A 172 -7.32 9.55 20.36
C LEU A 172 -7.99 10.81 20.94
N SER A 173 -8.32 11.81 20.11
CA SER A 173 -9.01 13.02 20.57
C SER A 173 -10.52 12.80 20.69
N ALA A 174 -11.15 13.68 21.45
CA ALA A 174 -12.60 13.69 21.70
C ALA A 174 -13.20 15.12 21.57
N PRO A 175 -12.93 15.85 20.47
CA PRO A 175 -13.46 17.21 20.29
C PRO A 175 -14.99 17.22 20.33
N THR A 176 -15.55 18.34 20.78
CA THR A 176 -17.00 18.52 20.83
C THR A 176 -17.57 18.75 19.42
N ASP A 177 -18.83 18.38 19.20
CA ASP A 177 -19.51 18.61 17.91
C ASP A 177 -19.42 20.09 17.48
N ASN A 178 -19.64 21.02 18.42
CA ASN A 178 -19.57 22.46 18.13
C ASN A 178 -18.18 22.90 17.65
N SER A 179 -17.10 22.36 18.22
CA SER A 179 -15.75 22.73 17.78
C SER A 179 -15.41 22.13 16.41
N ILE A 180 -15.91 20.92 16.11
CA ILE A 180 -15.78 20.32 14.78
C ILE A 180 -16.54 21.14 13.73
N GLU A 181 -17.78 21.52 14.03
CA GLU A 181 -18.62 22.34 13.15
C GLU A 181 -17.97 23.70 12.86
N ALA A 182 -17.46 24.38 13.89
CA ALA A 182 -16.74 25.65 13.73
C ALA A 182 -15.49 25.48 12.86
N ALA A 183 -14.70 24.43 13.10
CA ALA A 183 -13.49 24.14 12.31
C ALA A 183 -13.81 23.92 10.83
N PHE A 184 -14.90 23.20 10.52
CA PHE A 184 -15.39 23.00 9.16
C PHE A 184 -15.79 24.32 8.49
N ASP A 185 -16.56 25.16 9.17
CA ASP A 185 -16.99 26.44 8.61
C ASP A 185 -15.80 27.36 8.31
N LEU A 186 -14.84 27.44 9.25
CA LEU A 186 -13.62 28.24 9.11
C LEU A 186 -12.75 27.77 7.94
N VAL A 187 -12.44 26.47 7.85
CA VAL A 187 -11.54 25.96 6.80
C VAL A 187 -12.16 26.10 5.41
N PHE A 188 -13.45 25.78 5.25
CA PHE A 188 -14.12 25.91 3.96
C PHE A 188 -14.34 27.37 3.57
N GLY A 189 -14.69 28.23 4.54
CA GLY A 189 -14.78 29.67 4.34
C GLY A 189 -13.44 30.26 3.90
N TYR A 190 -12.34 29.88 4.57
CA TYR A 190 -10.98 30.26 4.21
C TYR A 190 -10.62 29.79 2.80
N TRP A 191 -10.86 28.51 2.50
CA TRP A 191 -10.51 27.91 1.20
C TRP A 191 -11.26 28.58 0.06
N ARG A 192 -12.55 28.86 0.24
CA ARG A 192 -13.35 29.54 -0.77
C ARG A 192 -12.89 30.97 -1.01
N ALA A 193 -12.48 31.68 0.05
CA ALA A 193 -12.03 33.07 -0.06
C ALA A 193 -10.67 33.18 -0.77
N ASN A 194 -9.73 32.28 -0.47
CA ASN A 194 -8.33 32.38 -0.93
C ASN A 194 -8.00 31.48 -2.12
N TYR A 195 -8.74 30.38 -2.32
CA TYR A 195 -8.45 29.33 -3.31
C TYR A 195 -9.61 29.05 -4.27
N ALA A 196 -10.45 30.05 -4.58
CA ALA A 196 -11.61 29.89 -5.46
C ALA A 196 -11.28 29.28 -6.85
N GLN A 197 -10.07 29.51 -7.38
CA GLN A 197 -9.62 28.96 -8.67
C GLN A 197 -8.89 27.61 -8.52
N LYS A 198 -8.55 27.22 -7.30
CA LYS A 198 -7.74 26.05 -6.93
C LYS A 198 -8.45 25.18 -5.90
N LEU A 199 -9.79 25.08 -6.00
CA LEU A 199 -10.60 24.34 -5.03
C LEU A 199 -10.21 22.86 -4.94
N SER A 200 -9.61 22.28 -5.98
CA SER A 200 -9.08 20.92 -5.95
C SER A 200 -7.95 20.71 -4.92
N GLU A 201 -7.21 21.76 -4.56
CA GLU A 201 -6.15 21.65 -3.55
C GLU A 201 -6.70 21.33 -2.14
N ILE A 202 -8.03 21.42 -1.91
CA ILE A 202 -8.62 21.02 -0.63
C ILE A 202 -8.52 19.50 -0.36
N THR A 203 -8.25 18.69 -1.40
CA THR A 203 -8.12 17.24 -1.27
C THR A 203 -7.00 16.82 -0.33
N TYR A 204 -5.95 17.64 -0.16
CA TYR A 204 -4.86 17.35 0.78
C TYR A 204 -5.37 17.21 2.23
N PHE A 205 -6.48 17.87 2.56
CA PHE A 205 -7.05 17.90 3.92
C PHE A 205 -8.14 16.86 4.14
N GLU A 206 -8.59 16.17 3.07
CA GLU A 206 -9.69 15.20 3.15
C GLU A 206 -9.48 14.15 4.26
N PRO A 207 -8.29 13.56 4.46
CA PRO A 207 -8.08 12.57 5.53
C PRO A 207 -8.33 13.13 6.94
N VAL A 208 -7.94 14.38 7.21
CA VAL A 208 -8.13 15.04 8.51
C VAL A 208 -9.60 15.40 8.70
N LEU A 209 -10.24 15.94 7.66
CA LEU A 209 -11.67 16.25 7.67
C LEU A 209 -12.51 15.00 7.93
N ILE A 210 -12.17 13.87 7.31
CA ILE A 210 -12.79 12.55 7.58
C ILE A 210 -12.55 12.14 9.04
N GLY A 211 -11.33 12.29 9.54
CA GLY A 211 -10.96 11.98 10.92
C GLY A 211 -11.79 12.77 11.95
N LEU A 212 -12.02 14.06 11.69
CA LEU A 212 -12.86 14.93 12.51
C LEU A 212 -14.35 14.59 12.37
N ALA A 213 -14.85 14.42 11.14
CA ALA A 213 -16.25 14.09 10.88
C ALA A 213 -16.65 12.76 11.53
N GLY A 214 -15.75 11.78 11.58
CA GLY A 214 -15.97 10.51 12.28
C GLY A 214 -16.12 10.62 13.80
N LYS A 215 -15.84 11.79 14.39
CA LYS A 215 -16.02 12.09 15.82
C LYS A 215 -17.32 12.85 16.12
N ALA A 216 -17.87 13.55 15.13
CA ALA A 216 -19.09 14.32 15.29
C ALA A 216 -20.32 13.42 15.42
N LYS A 217 -21.24 13.75 16.34
CA LYS A 217 -22.53 13.06 16.44
C LYS A 217 -23.51 13.58 15.39
N ASN A 218 -23.45 14.88 15.08
CA ASN A 218 -24.34 15.53 14.11
C ASN A 218 -23.70 15.72 12.72
N THR A 219 -23.46 14.63 11.99
CA THR A 219 -22.90 14.68 10.63
C THR A 219 -23.80 15.37 9.60
N GLY A 220 -25.10 15.47 9.86
CA GLY A 220 -26.03 16.23 9.01
C GLY A 220 -25.71 17.73 9.00
N GLN A 221 -25.32 18.29 10.15
CA GLN A 221 -24.92 19.70 10.22
C GLN A 221 -23.62 19.97 9.44
N LEU A 222 -22.64 19.07 9.54
CA LEU A 222 -21.40 19.17 8.74
C LEU A 222 -21.68 19.13 7.24
N LEU A 223 -22.62 18.27 6.81
CA LEU A 223 -23.04 18.21 5.41
C LEU A 223 -23.66 19.53 4.94
N GLU A 224 -24.47 20.18 5.77
CA GLU A 224 -25.05 21.49 5.44
C GLU A 224 -23.98 22.59 5.37
N ILE A 225 -22.93 22.54 6.20
CA ILE A 225 -21.77 23.45 6.10
C ILE A 225 -21.07 23.26 4.75
N VAL A 226 -20.74 22.02 4.38
CA VAL A 226 -20.08 21.69 3.09
C VAL A 226 -20.92 22.23 1.91
N LYS A 227 -22.24 22.02 1.93
CA LYS A 227 -23.17 22.52 0.91
C LYS A 227 -23.25 24.04 0.88
N ALA A 228 -23.37 24.70 2.03
CA ALA A 228 -23.44 26.16 2.12
C ALA A 228 -22.18 26.83 1.55
N GLN A 229 -21.03 26.17 1.70
CA GLN A 229 -19.76 26.61 1.15
C GLN A 229 -19.57 26.23 -0.33
N ASN A 230 -20.58 25.64 -0.99
CA ASN A 230 -20.56 25.22 -2.40
C ASN A 230 -19.38 24.30 -2.76
N ILE A 231 -18.95 23.44 -1.83
CA ILE A 231 -17.93 22.45 -2.10
C ILE A 231 -18.57 21.31 -2.88
N GLU A 232 -18.13 21.09 -4.12
CA GLU A 232 -18.67 20.03 -4.97
C GLU A 232 -18.30 18.64 -4.41
N PRO A 233 -19.23 17.65 -4.41
CA PRO A 233 -18.97 16.29 -3.92
C PRO A 233 -17.72 15.62 -4.50
N LYS A 234 -17.38 15.93 -5.76
CA LYS A 234 -16.22 15.35 -6.45
C LYS A 234 -14.87 15.83 -5.91
N LEU A 235 -14.84 16.95 -5.20
CA LEU A 235 -13.61 17.50 -4.60
C LEU A 235 -13.24 16.77 -3.31
N LEU A 236 -14.25 16.32 -2.55
CA LEU A 236 -14.08 15.60 -1.30
C LEU A 236 -15.01 14.38 -1.28
N PRO A 237 -14.77 13.40 -2.17
CA PRO A 237 -15.69 12.29 -2.40
C PRO A 237 -15.84 11.41 -1.16
N GLU A 238 -14.76 11.04 -0.48
CA GLU A 238 -14.81 10.15 0.68
C GLU A 238 -15.45 10.83 1.89
N LEU A 239 -15.16 12.12 2.11
CA LEU A 239 -15.84 12.92 3.14
C LEU A 239 -17.34 13.02 2.86
N THR A 240 -17.72 13.34 1.62
CA THR A 240 -19.13 13.45 1.23
C THR A 240 -19.87 12.15 1.47
N MET A 241 -19.27 11.02 1.09
CA MET A 241 -19.84 9.69 1.33
C MET A 241 -20.00 9.38 2.81
N LEU A 242 -19.00 9.71 3.63
CA LEU A 242 -19.08 9.53 5.10
C LEU A 242 -20.23 10.33 5.70
N LEU A 243 -20.37 11.60 5.33
CA LEU A 243 -21.40 12.49 5.87
C LEU A 243 -22.82 12.06 5.45
N LEU A 244 -23.00 11.67 4.19
CA LEU A 244 -24.30 11.18 3.69
C LEU A 244 -24.72 9.88 4.37
N LYS A 245 -23.78 8.95 4.55
CA LYS A 245 -24.04 7.67 5.22
C LYS A 245 -24.38 7.87 6.69
N SER A 246 -23.61 8.70 7.38
CA SER A 246 -23.75 8.92 8.82
C SER A 246 -24.98 9.78 9.18
N SER A 247 -25.47 10.61 8.25
CA SER A 247 -26.73 11.35 8.39
C SER A 247 -27.97 10.49 8.14
N GLY A 248 -27.80 9.24 7.70
CA GLY A 248 -28.90 8.30 7.45
C GLY A 248 -29.62 8.51 6.12
N SER A 249 -29.09 9.34 5.22
CA SER A 249 -29.67 9.54 3.89
C SER A 249 -29.15 8.51 2.89
N GLU A 250 -29.66 7.28 2.96
CA GLU A 250 -29.25 6.18 2.08
C GLU A 250 -29.48 6.49 0.59
N THR A 251 -30.57 7.20 0.26
CA THR A 251 -30.89 7.57 -1.13
C THR A 251 -29.87 8.56 -1.68
N ASP A 252 -29.55 9.61 -0.93
CA ASP A 252 -28.57 10.63 -1.35
C ASP A 252 -27.15 10.04 -1.39
N TRP A 253 -26.83 9.16 -0.44
CA TRP A 253 -25.59 8.39 -0.42
C TRP A 253 -25.45 7.55 -1.69
N LEU A 254 -26.47 6.78 -2.05
CA LEU A 254 -26.45 5.92 -3.24
C LEU A 254 -26.33 6.73 -4.53
N GLN A 255 -27.06 7.84 -4.62
CA GLN A 255 -26.98 8.74 -5.77
C GLN A 255 -25.58 9.34 -5.92
N SER A 256 -24.97 9.79 -4.82
CA SER A 256 -23.61 10.33 -4.83
C SER A 256 -22.58 9.25 -5.17
N ALA A 257 -22.72 8.05 -4.62
CA ALA A 257 -21.87 6.91 -4.93
C ALA A 257 -21.84 6.60 -6.44
N LEU A 258 -23.03 6.58 -7.06
CA LEU A 258 -23.20 6.32 -8.49
C LEU A 258 -22.62 7.43 -9.38
N GLN A 259 -22.47 8.65 -8.87
CA GLN A 259 -21.81 9.74 -9.60
C GLN A 259 -20.28 9.67 -9.47
N LEU A 260 -19.77 9.20 -8.34
CA LEU A 260 -18.35 9.31 -7.98
C LEU A 260 -17.52 8.04 -8.19
N TYR A 261 -18.14 6.85 -8.27
CA TYR A 261 -17.40 5.58 -8.30
C TYR A 261 -16.40 5.42 -9.46
N ARG A 262 -16.59 6.13 -10.58
CA ARG A 262 -15.67 6.04 -11.71
C ARG A 262 -14.34 6.73 -11.44
N ASP A 263 -14.37 7.79 -10.65
CA ASP A 263 -13.24 8.69 -10.43
C ASP A 263 -12.59 8.49 -9.06
N ASN A 264 -13.26 7.78 -8.14
CA ASN A 264 -12.72 7.45 -6.82
C ASN A 264 -12.86 5.94 -6.48
N GLU A 265 -11.70 5.28 -6.29
CA GLU A 265 -11.62 3.85 -6.01
C GLU A 265 -12.24 3.47 -4.65
N ALA A 266 -12.06 4.28 -3.61
CA ALA A 266 -12.61 4.01 -2.28
C ALA A 266 -14.15 4.02 -2.32
N VAL A 267 -14.75 5.00 -3.01
CA VAL A 267 -16.19 5.08 -3.23
C VAL A 267 -16.69 3.88 -4.04
N ALA A 268 -15.99 3.48 -5.11
CA ALA A 268 -16.35 2.29 -5.87
C ALA A 268 -16.33 1.00 -5.04
N ARG A 269 -15.31 0.82 -4.19
CA ARG A 269 -15.22 -0.32 -3.28
C ARG A 269 -16.38 -0.34 -2.29
N GLU A 270 -16.76 0.81 -1.75
CA GLU A 270 -17.89 0.91 -0.83
C GLU A 270 -19.22 0.61 -1.52
N LEU A 271 -19.45 1.19 -2.70
CA LEU A 271 -20.65 0.97 -3.51
C LEU A 271 -20.80 -0.50 -3.91
N LEU A 272 -19.71 -1.15 -4.30
CA LEU A 272 -19.73 -2.58 -4.61
C LEU A 272 -20.06 -3.45 -3.39
N ARG A 273 -19.52 -3.15 -2.20
CA ARG A 273 -19.91 -3.88 -0.98
C ARG A 273 -21.40 -3.75 -0.71
N TYR A 274 -21.93 -2.53 -0.82
CA TYR A 274 -23.35 -2.28 -0.66
C TYR A 274 -24.20 -3.10 -1.65
N TYR A 275 -23.88 -3.05 -2.94
CA TYR A 275 -24.64 -3.80 -3.93
C TYR A 275 -24.46 -5.30 -3.82
N HIS A 276 -23.30 -5.80 -3.40
CA HIS A 276 -23.13 -7.23 -3.17
C HIS A 276 -24.15 -7.79 -2.15
N GLU A 277 -24.50 -6.99 -1.13
CA GLU A 277 -25.47 -7.35 -0.09
C GLU A 277 -26.92 -7.06 -0.49
N ASN A 278 -27.17 -6.01 -1.27
CA ASN A 278 -28.53 -5.49 -1.50
C ASN A 278 -29.06 -5.67 -2.93
N ASP A 279 -28.20 -5.67 -3.95
CA ASP A 279 -28.56 -5.85 -5.36
C ASP A 279 -27.39 -6.44 -6.17
N GLN A 280 -27.39 -7.77 -6.26
CA GLN A 280 -26.37 -8.52 -7.00
C GLN A 280 -26.33 -8.18 -8.49
N THR A 281 -27.43 -7.70 -9.09
CA THR A 281 -27.46 -7.31 -10.51
C THR A 281 -26.68 -6.01 -10.71
N ALA A 282 -26.92 -5.02 -9.83
CA ALA A 282 -26.16 -3.77 -9.83
C ALA A 282 -24.67 -3.99 -9.51
N PHE A 283 -24.37 -4.90 -8.57
CA PHE A 283 -22.99 -5.30 -8.26
C PHE A 283 -22.27 -5.81 -9.51
N VAL A 284 -22.84 -6.80 -10.20
CA VAL A 284 -22.25 -7.41 -11.39
C VAL A 284 -22.02 -6.36 -12.47
N LYS A 285 -23.01 -5.49 -12.72
CA LYS A 285 -22.91 -4.41 -13.71
C LYS A 285 -21.72 -3.49 -13.43
N ILE A 286 -21.58 -3.00 -12.19
CA ILE A 286 -20.50 -2.08 -11.82
C ILE A 286 -19.15 -2.79 -11.81
N ALA A 287 -19.10 -4.03 -11.33
CA ALA A 287 -17.86 -4.81 -11.31
C ALA A 287 -17.30 -5.04 -12.72
N HIS A 288 -18.16 -5.32 -13.71
CA HIS A 288 -17.77 -5.42 -15.12
C HIS A 288 -17.26 -4.09 -15.70
N GLU A 289 -17.79 -2.96 -15.23
CA GLU A 289 -17.39 -1.64 -15.71
C GLU A 289 -16.01 -1.21 -15.18
N ILE A 290 -15.73 -1.49 -13.91
CA ILE A 290 -14.50 -1.03 -13.26
C ILE A 290 -13.34 -2.01 -13.41
N LEU A 291 -13.58 -3.32 -13.54
CA LEU A 291 -12.50 -4.31 -13.64
C LEU A 291 -11.49 -3.97 -14.75
N PRO A 292 -11.89 -3.50 -15.96
CA PRO A 292 -10.94 -3.15 -17.01
C PRO A 292 -10.06 -1.92 -16.72
N THR A 293 -10.41 -1.04 -15.77
CA THR A 293 -9.65 0.21 -15.51
C THR A 293 -8.37 -0.06 -14.74
N ASP A 294 -8.42 -1.00 -13.79
CA ASP A 294 -7.24 -1.58 -13.12
C ASP A 294 -7.53 -3.06 -12.77
N PRO A 295 -7.28 -3.98 -13.73
CA PRO A 295 -7.59 -5.41 -13.56
C PRO A 295 -6.90 -6.05 -12.35
N ARG A 296 -5.71 -5.54 -11.98
CA ARG A 296 -4.91 -6.06 -10.88
C ARG A 296 -5.47 -5.66 -9.52
N SER A 297 -5.79 -4.38 -9.33
CA SER A 297 -6.38 -3.89 -8.07
C SER A 297 -7.78 -4.46 -7.89
N TRP A 298 -8.62 -4.35 -8.93
CA TRP A 298 -10.01 -4.81 -8.87
C TRP A 298 -10.13 -6.33 -8.81
N GLY A 299 -9.27 -7.09 -9.49
CA GLY A 299 -9.25 -8.55 -9.36
C GLY A 299 -9.01 -9.01 -7.93
N GLN A 300 -8.10 -8.35 -7.20
CA GLN A 300 -7.85 -8.63 -5.78
C GLN A 300 -9.04 -8.26 -4.88
N PHE A 301 -9.68 -7.12 -5.15
CA PHE A 301 -10.84 -6.69 -4.38
C PHE A 301 -12.06 -7.59 -4.63
N LEU A 302 -12.34 -7.94 -5.89
CA LEU A 302 -13.52 -8.69 -6.32
C LEU A 302 -13.44 -10.19 -6.02
N GLY A 303 -12.24 -10.76 -5.95
CA GLY A 303 -12.02 -12.21 -5.78
C GLY A 303 -12.85 -12.89 -4.67
N PRO A 304 -13.02 -12.27 -3.48
CA PRO A 304 -13.87 -12.82 -2.41
C PRO A 304 -15.40 -12.71 -2.67
N TYR A 305 -15.84 -11.85 -3.58
CA TYR A 305 -17.25 -11.51 -3.82
C TYR A 305 -17.83 -12.17 -5.07
N VAL A 306 -16.99 -12.60 -6.01
CA VAL A 306 -17.45 -13.20 -7.27
C VAL A 306 -17.56 -14.71 -7.14
N SER A 307 -18.61 -15.27 -7.75
CA SER A 307 -18.81 -16.71 -7.88
C SER A 307 -19.36 -17.05 -9.26
N PRO A 308 -19.17 -18.29 -9.74
CA PRO A 308 -19.74 -18.72 -11.03
C PRO A 308 -21.27 -18.67 -11.07
N GLN A 309 -21.92 -18.77 -9.90
CA GLN A 309 -23.38 -18.66 -9.76
C GLN A 309 -23.87 -17.21 -9.86
N LEU A 310 -23.04 -16.26 -9.42
CA LEU A 310 -23.35 -14.83 -9.47
C LEU A 310 -23.18 -14.30 -10.90
N ASP A 311 -22.01 -14.46 -11.48
CA ASP A 311 -21.72 -14.13 -12.88
C ASP A 311 -20.49 -14.93 -13.34
N LYS A 312 -20.69 -15.84 -14.30
CA LYS A 312 -19.63 -16.72 -14.81
C LYS A 312 -18.54 -15.93 -15.55
N ASP A 313 -18.90 -14.92 -16.35
CA ASP A 313 -17.94 -14.16 -17.16
C ASP A 313 -17.03 -13.32 -16.25
N LEU A 314 -17.62 -12.59 -15.30
CA LEU A 314 -16.90 -11.82 -14.30
C LEU A 314 -16.00 -12.72 -13.45
N PHE A 315 -16.51 -13.87 -13.00
CA PHE A 315 -15.71 -14.85 -12.26
C PHE A 315 -14.48 -15.29 -13.07
N VAL A 316 -14.66 -15.64 -14.35
CA VAL A 316 -13.55 -16.04 -15.22
C VAL A 316 -12.53 -14.92 -15.37
N ARG A 317 -12.97 -13.69 -15.67
CA ARG A 317 -12.06 -12.55 -15.81
C ARG A 317 -11.26 -12.29 -14.54
N VAL A 318 -11.94 -12.21 -13.38
CA VAL A 318 -11.28 -11.96 -12.09
C VAL A 318 -10.24 -13.04 -11.78
N PHE A 319 -10.57 -14.32 -11.94
CA PHE A 319 -9.65 -15.39 -11.58
C PHE A 319 -8.56 -15.64 -12.62
N VAL A 320 -8.76 -15.28 -13.89
CA VAL A 320 -7.68 -15.20 -14.90
C VAL A 320 -6.68 -14.12 -14.50
N GLU A 321 -7.15 -12.92 -14.17
CA GLU A 321 -6.28 -11.82 -13.74
C GLU A 321 -5.50 -12.17 -12.46
N LEU A 322 -6.17 -12.76 -11.47
CA LEU A 322 -5.51 -13.24 -10.24
C LEU A 322 -4.46 -14.32 -10.54
N THR A 323 -4.74 -15.23 -11.48
CA THR A 323 -3.78 -16.26 -11.91
C THR A 323 -2.53 -15.63 -12.52
N ILE A 324 -2.69 -14.64 -13.41
CA ILE A 324 -1.58 -13.96 -14.10
C ILE A 324 -0.75 -13.15 -13.11
N TYR A 325 -1.44 -12.37 -12.26
CA TYR A 325 -0.79 -11.44 -11.36
C TYR A 325 -0.12 -12.15 -10.17
N LYS A 326 -0.82 -13.06 -9.48
CA LYS A 326 -0.30 -13.74 -8.28
C LYS A 326 0.59 -14.93 -8.62
N ARG A 327 0.41 -15.55 -9.80
CA ARG A 327 1.15 -16.75 -10.23
C ARG A 327 1.01 -17.90 -9.25
N GLU A 328 -0.20 -18.06 -8.72
CA GLU A 328 -0.56 -19.12 -7.79
C GLU A 328 -1.48 -20.12 -8.47
N LEU A 329 -1.17 -21.40 -8.32
CA LEU A 329 -1.91 -22.48 -8.98
C LEU A 329 -3.36 -22.59 -8.45
N ASP A 330 -3.61 -22.14 -7.22
CA ASP A 330 -4.94 -22.17 -6.59
C ASP A 330 -5.96 -21.32 -7.36
N TYR A 331 -5.55 -20.15 -7.89
CA TYR A 331 -6.42 -19.32 -8.72
C TYR A 331 -6.69 -19.99 -10.08
N TYR A 332 -5.66 -20.59 -10.69
CA TYR A 332 -5.80 -21.34 -11.94
C TYR A 332 -6.79 -22.50 -11.76
N GLN A 333 -6.65 -23.27 -10.68
CA GLN A 333 -7.53 -24.40 -10.38
C GLN A 333 -8.99 -23.99 -10.21
N LYS A 334 -9.26 -22.79 -9.65
CA LYS A 334 -10.61 -22.24 -9.52
C LYS A 334 -11.24 -21.90 -10.87
N VAL A 335 -10.47 -21.33 -11.80
CA VAL A 335 -11.01 -20.88 -13.10
C VAL A 335 -11.00 -21.96 -14.18
N LYS A 336 -10.09 -22.92 -14.10
CA LYS A 336 -9.91 -24.01 -15.08
C LYS A 336 -11.23 -24.67 -15.53
N PRO A 337 -12.17 -25.04 -14.66
CA PRO A 337 -13.42 -25.70 -15.09
C PRO A 337 -14.32 -24.84 -15.99
N TYR A 338 -14.07 -23.53 -16.03
CA TYR A 338 -14.87 -22.54 -16.74
C TYR A 338 -14.19 -22.01 -18.01
N LEU A 339 -12.92 -22.33 -18.23
CA LEU A 339 -12.18 -21.99 -19.44
C LEU A 339 -12.52 -22.97 -20.56
N ASP A 340 -12.87 -22.44 -21.72
CA ASP A 340 -12.84 -23.20 -22.97
C ASP A 340 -11.42 -23.21 -23.56
N GLU A 341 -11.24 -23.87 -24.70
CA GLU A 341 -9.93 -23.96 -25.35
C GLU A 341 -9.38 -22.58 -25.74
N ALA A 342 -10.24 -21.66 -26.17
CA ALA A 342 -9.85 -20.30 -26.53
C ALA A 342 -9.35 -19.53 -25.29
N GLY A 343 -10.13 -19.51 -24.21
CA GLY A 343 -9.76 -18.85 -22.96
C GLY A 343 -8.51 -19.45 -22.31
N TYR A 344 -8.35 -20.77 -22.39
CA TYR A 344 -7.13 -21.45 -21.95
C TYR A 344 -5.90 -20.98 -22.74
N ASN A 345 -6.00 -20.93 -24.08
CA ASN A 345 -4.89 -20.47 -24.92
C ASN A 345 -4.56 -18.99 -24.68
N SER A 346 -5.57 -18.13 -24.52
CA SER A 346 -5.35 -16.71 -24.18
C SER A 346 -4.65 -16.54 -22.82
N LEU A 347 -5.01 -17.33 -21.81
CA LEU A 347 -4.29 -17.34 -20.53
C LEU A 347 -2.80 -17.70 -20.70
N LEU A 348 -2.51 -18.73 -21.51
CA LEU A 348 -1.13 -19.14 -21.77
C LEU A 348 -0.33 -18.10 -22.56
N GLU A 349 -0.95 -17.38 -23.50
CA GLU A 349 -0.33 -16.28 -24.22
C GLU A 349 0.07 -15.15 -23.29
N LEU A 350 -0.81 -14.78 -22.34
CA LEU A 350 -0.51 -13.76 -21.32
C LEU A 350 0.62 -14.18 -20.38
N LEU A 351 0.83 -15.49 -20.21
CA LEU A 351 1.90 -16.07 -19.39
C LEU A 351 3.17 -16.41 -20.18
N TYR A 352 3.27 -16.04 -21.46
CA TYR A 352 4.37 -16.43 -22.35
C TYR A 352 5.77 -16.18 -21.78
N HIS A 353 5.95 -15.08 -21.05
CA HIS A 353 7.23 -14.72 -20.42
C HIS A 353 7.51 -15.46 -19.10
N ASP A 354 6.49 -16.02 -18.44
CA ASP A 354 6.63 -16.83 -17.22
C ASP A 354 6.50 -18.33 -17.52
N LYS A 355 7.54 -18.85 -18.16
CA LYS A 355 7.66 -20.28 -18.48
C LYS A 355 7.63 -21.16 -17.22
N PRO A 356 8.29 -20.81 -16.09
CA PRO A 356 8.19 -21.58 -14.86
C PRO A 356 6.77 -21.75 -14.33
N PHE A 357 5.93 -20.72 -14.37
CA PHE A 357 4.53 -20.83 -13.95
C PHE A 357 3.68 -21.58 -14.99
N THR A 358 3.90 -21.33 -16.28
CA THR A 358 3.28 -22.08 -17.37
C THR A 358 3.52 -23.59 -17.26
N ALA A 359 4.75 -24.00 -16.91
CA ALA A 359 5.08 -25.41 -16.68
C ALA A 359 4.31 -26.03 -15.49
N GLN A 360 3.98 -25.23 -14.46
CA GLN A 360 3.14 -25.69 -13.34
C GLN A 360 1.69 -25.89 -13.77
N ILE A 361 1.14 -25.00 -14.60
CA ILE A 361 -0.19 -25.16 -15.21
C ILE A 361 -0.24 -26.46 -16.02
N PHE A 362 0.72 -26.67 -16.92
CA PHE A 362 0.80 -27.90 -17.70
C PHE A 362 0.95 -29.15 -16.83
N ALA A 363 1.71 -29.07 -15.74
CA ALA A 363 1.86 -30.20 -14.81
C ALA A 363 0.52 -30.53 -14.11
N ALA A 364 -0.24 -29.51 -13.70
CA ALA A 364 -1.56 -29.67 -13.11
C ALA A 364 -2.59 -30.25 -14.10
N ASP A 365 -2.37 -30.05 -15.39
CA ASP A 365 -3.20 -30.59 -16.48
C ASP A 365 -2.71 -31.96 -16.98
N GLY A 366 -1.60 -32.48 -16.46
CA GLY A 366 -0.98 -33.71 -16.97
C GLY A 366 -0.33 -33.56 -18.35
N ARG A 367 -0.17 -32.32 -18.84
CA ARG A 367 0.39 -31.95 -20.14
C ARG A 367 1.92 -31.96 -20.14
N TYR A 368 2.53 -33.06 -19.69
CA TYR A 368 3.98 -33.15 -19.52
C TYR A 368 4.76 -33.05 -20.85
N ALA A 369 4.14 -33.40 -21.99
CA ALA A 369 4.76 -33.22 -23.31
C ALA A 369 5.00 -31.74 -23.65
N ASP A 370 4.11 -30.85 -23.23
CA ASP A 370 4.26 -29.40 -23.45
C ASP A 370 5.34 -28.80 -22.56
N ILE A 371 5.49 -29.30 -21.32
CA ILE A 371 6.62 -28.93 -20.44
C ILE A 371 7.94 -29.34 -21.10
N LYS A 372 8.00 -30.53 -21.71
CA LYS A 372 9.19 -30.99 -22.44
C LYS A 372 9.53 -30.04 -23.60
N ALA A 373 8.53 -29.61 -24.37
CA ALA A 373 8.73 -28.63 -25.44
C ALA A 373 9.24 -27.28 -24.90
N LEU A 374 8.69 -26.79 -23.77
CA LEU A 374 9.18 -25.58 -23.10
C LEU A 374 10.66 -25.69 -22.69
N VAL A 375 11.08 -26.83 -22.13
CA VAL A 375 12.48 -27.07 -21.75
C VAL A 375 13.42 -27.09 -22.96
N GLU A 376 12.95 -27.51 -24.13
CA GLU A 376 13.73 -27.47 -25.37
C GLU A 376 13.83 -26.06 -25.96
N MET A 377 12.76 -25.27 -25.87
CA MET A 377 12.72 -23.90 -26.37
C MET A 377 13.44 -22.90 -25.44
N ASP A 378 13.42 -23.14 -24.13
CA ASP A 378 14.06 -22.28 -23.13
C ASP A 378 14.78 -23.10 -22.08
N ALA A 379 16.07 -23.27 -22.33
CA ALA A 379 16.99 -23.87 -21.40
C ALA A 379 17.89 -22.79 -20.77
N SER A 380 17.35 -21.60 -20.51
CA SER A 380 18.08 -20.59 -19.73
C SER A 380 18.44 -21.13 -18.35
N ARG A 381 19.64 -20.77 -17.88
CA ARG A 381 20.20 -21.23 -16.62
C ARG A 381 19.28 -20.93 -15.43
N SER A 382 18.70 -19.74 -15.42
CA SER A 382 17.83 -19.22 -14.35
C SER A 382 16.54 -20.03 -14.18
N ASN A 383 15.93 -20.49 -15.26
CA ASN A 383 14.62 -21.15 -15.22
C ASN A 383 14.69 -22.68 -15.24
N PHE A 384 15.82 -23.25 -15.68
CA PHE A 384 15.94 -24.70 -15.94
C PHE A 384 15.48 -25.58 -14.79
N SER A 385 15.90 -25.29 -13.54
CA SER A 385 15.52 -26.09 -12.36
C SER A 385 14.01 -26.15 -12.18
N ARG A 386 13.32 -25.01 -12.37
CA ARG A 386 11.88 -24.90 -12.19
C ARG A 386 11.13 -25.63 -13.30
N LEU A 387 11.63 -25.54 -14.54
CA LEU A 387 11.03 -26.19 -15.71
C LEU A 387 11.20 -27.72 -15.72
N ILE A 388 12.36 -28.24 -15.30
CA ILE A 388 12.65 -29.69 -15.34
C ILE A 388 12.01 -30.45 -14.16
N THR A 389 11.75 -29.78 -13.04
CA THR A 389 11.25 -30.41 -11.81
C THR A 389 9.95 -31.21 -11.99
N PRO A 390 8.93 -30.70 -12.71
CA PRO A 390 7.70 -31.47 -12.96
C PRO A 390 7.91 -32.76 -13.77
N LEU A 391 9.00 -32.84 -14.55
CA LEU A 391 9.27 -33.97 -15.44
C LEU A 391 10.03 -35.12 -14.77
N LEU A 392 10.67 -34.89 -13.60
CA LEU A 392 11.61 -35.82 -12.98
C LEU A 392 11.02 -37.22 -12.73
N ARG A 393 9.71 -37.32 -12.47
CA ARG A 393 9.03 -38.59 -12.20
C ARG A 393 8.31 -39.19 -13.42
N VAL A 394 8.07 -38.38 -14.46
CA VAL A 394 7.27 -38.76 -15.64
C VAL A 394 8.17 -39.11 -16.82
N TYR A 395 9.18 -38.30 -17.10
CA TYR A 395 10.17 -38.52 -18.15
C TYR A 395 11.57 -38.63 -17.54
N GLN A 396 11.81 -39.73 -16.82
CA GLN A 396 13.01 -39.94 -16.02
C GLN A 396 14.29 -39.90 -16.87
N ASP A 397 14.35 -40.70 -17.94
CA ASP A 397 15.48 -40.72 -18.89
C ASP A 397 15.79 -39.35 -19.48
N TYR A 398 14.75 -38.68 -19.99
CA TYR A 398 14.88 -37.34 -20.57
C TYR A 398 15.39 -36.34 -19.55
N SER A 399 14.85 -36.37 -18.33
CA SER A 399 15.22 -35.45 -17.26
C SER A 399 16.68 -35.61 -16.87
N LEU A 400 17.14 -36.85 -16.66
CA LEU A 400 18.53 -37.13 -16.33
C LEU A 400 19.45 -36.70 -17.48
N HIS A 401 19.10 -37.04 -18.72
CA HIS A 401 19.87 -36.67 -19.90
C HIS A 401 19.98 -35.14 -20.04
N LYS A 402 18.89 -34.41 -19.86
CA LYS A 402 18.87 -32.94 -19.97
C LYS A 402 19.69 -32.29 -18.87
N ILE A 403 19.58 -32.77 -17.62
CA ILE A 403 20.41 -32.28 -16.51
C ILE A 403 21.89 -32.53 -16.79
N LYS A 404 22.27 -33.74 -17.23
CA LYS A 404 23.65 -34.07 -17.59
C LYS A 404 24.20 -33.14 -18.66
N THR A 405 23.43 -32.90 -19.71
CA THR A 405 23.81 -32.00 -20.82
C THR A 405 23.95 -30.55 -20.34
N MET A 406 23.04 -30.07 -19.49
CA MET A 406 23.11 -28.72 -18.93
C MET A 406 24.34 -28.53 -18.05
N VAL A 407 24.60 -29.45 -17.12
CA VAL A 407 25.80 -29.44 -16.26
C VAL A 407 27.07 -29.42 -17.10
N ALA A 408 27.18 -30.30 -18.10
CA ALA A 408 28.36 -30.36 -18.97
C ALA A 408 28.57 -29.06 -19.75
N LYS A 409 27.53 -28.52 -20.38
CA LYS A 409 27.58 -27.28 -21.16
C LYS A 409 27.98 -26.08 -20.29
N THR A 410 27.38 -25.94 -19.11
CA THR A 410 27.67 -24.83 -18.20
C THR A 410 29.10 -24.88 -17.67
N LEU A 411 29.59 -26.07 -17.26
CA LEU A 411 30.97 -26.22 -16.79
C LEU A 411 32.03 -26.10 -17.89
N GLN A 412 31.66 -26.26 -19.15
CA GLN A 412 32.56 -25.95 -20.27
C GLN A 412 32.66 -24.44 -20.48
N ASN A 413 31.53 -23.75 -20.56
CA ASN A 413 31.46 -22.38 -21.07
C ASN A 413 31.55 -21.27 -20.01
N GLU A 414 31.17 -21.55 -18.77
CA GLU A 414 30.97 -20.51 -17.75
C GLU A 414 31.74 -20.82 -16.46
N ARG A 415 32.11 -19.77 -15.72
CA ARG A 415 32.80 -19.88 -14.43
C ARG A 415 32.20 -18.86 -13.47
N GLY A 416 32.20 -19.19 -12.18
CA GLY A 416 31.73 -18.28 -11.13
C GLY A 416 30.96 -19.03 -10.04
N ARG A 417 30.97 -18.48 -8.83
CA ARG A 417 30.36 -19.14 -7.66
C ARG A 417 28.85 -19.37 -7.84
N HIS A 418 28.15 -18.37 -8.36
CA HIS A 418 26.72 -18.46 -8.69
C HIS A 418 26.43 -19.54 -9.75
N VAL A 419 27.32 -19.72 -10.74
CA VAL A 419 27.21 -20.77 -11.77
C VAL A 419 27.32 -22.16 -11.14
N TYR A 420 28.24 -22.31 -10.20
CA TYR A 420 28.46 -23.58 -9.51
C TYR A 420 27.34 -23.93 -8.55
N GLU A 421 26.71 -22.92 -7.94
CA GLU A 421 25.49 -23.11 -7.16
C GLU A 421 24.36 -23.66 -8.02
N ASP A 422 24.13 -23.09 -9.22
CA ASP A 422 23.14 -23.61 -10.17
C ASP A 422 23.43 -25.07 -10.55
N VAL A 423 24.70 -25.40 -10.85
CA VAL A 423 25.13 -26.78 -11.15
C VAL A 423 24.86 -27.72 -9.96
N ALA A 424 25.20 -27.31 -8.74
CA ALA A 424 24.92 -28.10 -7.54
C ALA A 424 23.41 -28.32 -7.36
N ARG A 425 22.59 -27.29 -7.60
CA ARG A 425 21.13 -27.38 -7.55
C ARG A 425 20.59 -28.38 -8.56
N TRP A 426 21.09 -28.41 -9.79
CA TRP A 426 20.68 -29.39 -10.81
C TRP A 426 21.10 -30.81 -10.47
N LEU A 427 22.31 -31.00 -9.93
CA LEU A 427 22.77 -32.31 -9.46
C LEU A 427 21.95 -32.81 -8.27
N LEU A 428 21.41 -31.93 -7.44
CA LEU A 428 20.49 -32.32 -6.39
C LEU A 428 19.17 -32.86 -6.96
N LEU A 429 18.70 -32.32 -8.10
CA LEU A 429 17.48 -32.81 -8.76
C LEU A 429 17.63 -34.24 -9.28
N THR A 430 18.82 -34.69 -9.68
CA THR A 430 19.00 -36.07 -10.17
C THR A 430 18.75 -37.11 -9.08
N LYS A 431 19.01 -36.78 -7.81
CA LYS A 431 18.66 -37.64 -6.66
C LYS A 431 17.15 -37.85 -6.49
N ARG A 432 16.32 -37.01 -7.13
CA ARG A 432 14.85 -37.09 -7.06
C ARG A 432 14.24 -37.88 -8.22
N ILE A 433 15.04 -38.38 -9.16
CA ILE A 433 14.61 -39.17 -10.32
C ILE A 433 14.58 -40.65 -9.89
N PRO A 434 13.39 -41.27 -9.76
CA PRO A 434 13.29 -42.66 -9.32
C PRO A 434 13.92 -43.63 -10.32
N GLY A 435 14.69 -44.61 -9.86
CA GLY A 435 15.26 -45.67 -10.69
C GLY A 435 16.57 -45.30 -11.41
N PHE A 436 17.12 -44.12 -11.16
CA PHE A 436 18.38 -43.62 -11.74
C PHE A 436 19.42 -43.25 -10.67
N GLU A 437 19.32 -43.85 -9.49
CA GLU A 437 20.16 -43.51 -8.33
C GLU A 437 21.64 -43.77 -8.62
N HIS A 438 21.95 -44.84 -9.35
CA HIS A 438 23.32 -45.18 -9.72
C HIS A 438 23.91 -44.17 -10.71
N GLU A 439 23.18 -43.86 -11.79
CA GLU A 439 23.59 -42.90 -12.82
C GLU A 439 23.72 -41.49 -12.24
N ALA A 440 22.82 -41.09 -11.34
CA ALA A 440 22.89 -39.84 -10.61
C ALA A 440 24.18 -39.77 -9.77
N ALA A 441 24.51 -40.85 -9.03
CA ALA A 441 25.74 -40.92 -8.24
C ALA A 441 27.01 -40.86 -9.11
N VAL A 442 27.00 -41.54 -10.26
CA VAL A 442 28.11 -41.47 -11.24
C VAL A 442 28.28 -40.06 -11.78
N LEU A 443 27.19 -39.38 -12.16
CA LEU A 443 27.23 -37.99 -12.64
C LEU A 443 27.80 -37.06 -11.56
N ILE A 444 27.30 -37.15 -10.32
CA ILE A 444 27.77 -36.35 -9.18
C ILE A 444 29.27 -36.57 -8.95
N LYS A 445 29.72 -37.83 -8.92
CA LYS A 445 31.14 -38.17 -8.73
C LYS A 445 32.03 -37.62 -9.85
N ASN A 446 31.56 -37.69 -11.10
CA ASN A 446 32.30 -37.17 -12.25
C ASN A 446 32.39 -35.63 -12.19
N THR A 447 31.31 -34.95 -11.81
CA THR A 447 31.30 -33.49 -11.67
C THR A 447 32.17 -33.02 -10.50
N PHE A 448 32.16 -33.72 -9.37
CA PHE A 448 33.03 -33.40 -8.22
C PHE A 448 34.53 -33.52 -8.56
N ASN A 449 34.86 -34.45 -9.47
CA ASN A 449 36.22 -34.71 -9.93
C ASN A 449 36.54 -34.06 -11.30
N TYR A 450 35.76 -33.06 -11.71
CA TYR A 450 35.92 -32.36 -12.98
C TYR A 450 37.36 -31.79 -13.15
N LYS A 451 37.84 -31.78 -14.39
CA LYS A 451 39.15 -31.26 -14.78
C LYS A 451 38.99 -30.11 -15.78
N PRO A 452 39.63 -28.93 -15.55
CA PRO A 452 40.51 -28.58 -14.42
C PRO A 452 39.78 -28.57 -13.07
N THR A 453 40.51 -28.74 -11.97
CA THR A 453 39.91 -28.79 -10.62
C THR A 453 39.22 -27.46 -10.32
N LEU A 454 37.96 -27.51 -9.86
CA LEU A 454 37.16 -26.33 -9.49
C LEU A 454 36.83 -26.38 -7.97
N PRO A 455 37.68 -25.81 -7.08
CA PRO A 455 37.46 -25.86 -5.63
C PRO A 455 36.11 -25.27 -5.21
N ALA A 456 35.74 -24.09 -5.74
CA ALA A 456 34.48 -23.44 -5.42
C ALA A 456 33.25 -24.30 -5.80
N LEU A 457 33.31 -25.10 -6.87
CA LEU A 457 32.23 -26.02 -7.23
C LEU A 457 32.07 -27.14 -6.19
N ARG A 458 33.20 -27.68 -5.70
CA ARG A 458 33.17 -28.72 -4.65
C ARG A 458 32.56 -28.19 -3.36
N ASP A 459 32.88 -26.96 -3.00
CA ASP A 459 32.34 -26.30 -1.82
C ASP A 459 30.82 -26.10 -1.95
N GLU A 460 30.33 -25.61 -3.09
CA GLU A 460 28.88 -25.48 -3.32
C GLU A 460 28.17 -26.84 -3.35
N MET A 461 28.76 -27.87 -3.94
CA MET A 461 28.20 -29.24 -3.92
C MET A 461 28.08 -29.82 -2.51
N LYS A 462 29.05 -29.56 -1.63
CA LYS A 462 29.00 -29.95 -0.20
C LYS A 462 27.94 -29.15 0.55
N LYS A 463 27.94 -27.82 0.37
CA LYS A 463 26.98 -26.90 1.01
C LYS A 463 25.54 -27.28 0.68
N MET A 464 25.27 -27.68 -0.56
CA MET A 464 23.94 -28.09 -1.03
C MET A 464 23.58 -29.55 -0.72
N GLY A 465 24.44 -30.31 -0.01
CA GLY A 465 24.18 -31.71 0.34
C GLY A 465 24.16 -32.67 -0.87
N VAL A 466 24.78 -32.27 -1.99
CA VAL A 466 24.92 -33.13 -3.17
C VAL A 466 25.92 -34.25 -2.88
N VAL A 467 26.97 -33.95 -2.12
CA VAL A 467 28.00 -34.91 -1.66
C VAL A 467 28.13 -34.79 -0.15
N GLY A 468 28.12 -35.93 0.55
CA GLY A 468 28.37 -36.04 1.99
C GLY A 468 29.83 -36.31 2.30
#